data_AF-A0A1A3GZR9-F1
#
_entry.id   AF-A0A1A3GZR9-F1
#
_cell.length_a   1.000
_cell.length_b   1.000
_cell.length_c   1.000
_cell.angle_alpha   90.00
_cell.angle_beta   90.00
_cell.angle_gamma   90.00
#
_symmetry.space_group_name_H-M   'P 1'
#
loop_
_entity.id
_entity.type
_entity.pdbx_description
1 polymer ?
#
loop_
_entity_poly.entity_id
_entity_poly.type
_entity_poly.pdbx_seq_one_letter_code
_entity_poly.pdbx_strand_id
1 'polypeptide(L)'
;MSKQTAAKKARRKKRQTTRNANWLPDEVHAEVEAVGRLAGEILPRGWVFDSDYSNDEYLIWYYPPSGFESTEDDPRELVTRIWVSDPEQPQLILVGTEEDGEIYSFTVEQLMANLDVIEAYRVGEPVPQF
;
A
#
# COMPACT_ATOMS: atom_id res chain seq x y z
N MET A 1 -8.49 36.60 24.87
CA MET A 1 -7.65 35.97 23.83
C MET A 1 -7.55 36.92 22.63
N SER A 2 -6.36 37.45 22.33
CA SER A 2 -6.19 38.52 21.32
C SER A 2 -6.11 37.99 19.88
N LYS A 3 -6.76 38.68 18.92
CA LYS A 3 -6.79 38.32 17.50
C LYS A 3 -5.38 38.31 16.85
N GLN A 4 -4.44 39.10 17.36
CA GLN A 4 -3.06 39.15 16.85
C GLN A 4 -2.27 37.87 17.13
N THR A 5 -2.48 37.21 18.28
CA THR A 5 -1.78 35.98 18.65
C THR A 5 -2.24 34.78 17.85
N ALA A 6 -3.54 34.73 17.49
CA ALA A 6 -4.09 33.71 16.60
C ALA A 6 -3.53 33.82 15.17
N ALA A 7 -3.47 35.05 14.62
CA ALA A 7 -2.90 35.29 13.29
C ALA A 7 -1.40 34.93 13.20
N LYS A 8 -0.62 35.21 14.25
CA LYS A 8 0.79 34.82 14.32
C LYS A 8 0.98 33.30 14.41
N LYS A 9 0.13 32.60 15.18
CA LYS A 9 0.13 31.13 15.24
C LYS A 9 -0.26 30.51 13.90
N ALA A 10 -1.28 31.04 13.23
CA ALA A 10 -1.70 30.56 11.90
C ALA A 10 -0.59 30.74 10.85
N ARG A 11 0.10 31.90 10.84
CA ARG A 11 1.25 32.13 9.94
C ARG A 11 2.43 31.21 10.26
N ARG A 12 2.72 30.97 11.54
CA ARG A 12 3.78 30.03 11.95
C ARG A 12 3.45 28.60 11.54
N LYS A 13 2.20 28.17 11.74
CA LYS A 13 1.70 26.86 11.29
C LYS A 13 1.82 26.73 9.77
N LYS A 14 1.33 27.72 9.01
CA LYS A 14 1.46 27.76 7.55
C LYS A 14 2.92 27.66 7.10
N ARG A 15 3.83 28.44 7.71
CA ARG A 15 5.27 28.37 7.40
C ARG A 15 5.92 27.04 7.78
N GLN A 16 5.49 26.40 8.86
CA GLN A 16 5.98 25.06 9.24
C GLN A 16 5.47 24.00 8.27
N THR A 17 4.19 24.05 7.87
CA THR A 17 3.63 23.15 6.87
C THR A 17 4.33 23.32 5.51
N THR A 18 4.57 24.55 5.07
CA THR A 18 5.32 24.81 3.82
C THR A 18 6.79 24.41 3.92
N ARG A 19 7.44 24.56 5.09
CA ARG A 19 8.84 24.12 5.28
C ARG A 19 8.98 22.60 5.35
N ASN A 20 8.00 21.89 5.91
CA ASN A 20 8.00 20.42 5.93
C ASN A 20 7.81 19.82 4.52
N ALA A 21 7.08 20.49 3.64
CA ALA A 21 6.88 20.07 2.25
C ALA A 21 8.09 20.38 1.31
N ASN A 22 9.19 20.92 1.85
CA ASN A 22 10.32 21.41 1.04
C ASN A 22 11.68 20.88 1.55
N TRP A 23 11.67 19.89 2.45
CA TRP A 23 12.88 19.32 3.06
C TRP A 23 13.32 18.00 2.41
N LEU A 24 12.41 17.28 1.76
CA LEU A 24 12.75 16.05 1.07
C LEU A 24 13.15 16.37 -0.38
N PRO A 25 14.10 15.65 -0.99
CA PRO A 25 14.30 15.67 -2.43
C PRO A 25 12.98 15.40 -3.17
N ASP A 26 12.80 15.97 -4.37
CA ASP A 26 11.55 15.83 -5.14
C ASP A 26 11.21 14.34 -5.43
N GLU A 27 12.23 13.50 -5.63
CA GLU A 27 12.09 12.04 -5.80
C GLU A 27 11.46 11.39 -4.56
N VAL A 28 11.99 11.68 -3.37
CA VAL A 28 11.45 11.19 -2.10
C VAL A 28 10.04 11.74 -1.83
N HIS A 29 9.73 12.95 -2.31
CA HIS A 29 8.37 13.49 -2.24
C HIS A 29 7.39 12.72 -3.13
N ALA A 30 7.78 12.37 -4.35
CA ALA A 30 6.96 11.58 -5.26
C ALA A 30 6.71 10.16 -4.73
N GLU A 31 7.74 9.51 -4.18
CA GLU A 31 7.64 8.20 -3.53
C GLU A 31 6.63 8.20 -2.37
N VAL A 32 6.72 9.20 -1.47
CA VAL A 32 5.80 9.35 -0.34
C VAL A 32 4.37 9.62 -0.82
N GLU A 33 4.20 10.40 -1.89
CA GLU A 33 2.89 10.68 -2.47
C GLU A 33 2.26 9.42 -3.09
N ALA A 34 3.03 8.63 -3.83
CA ALA A 34 2.58 7.39 -4.45
C ALA A 34 2.13 6.35 -3.39
N VAL A 35 2.96 6.11 -2.38
CA VAL A 35 2.63 5.25 -1.23
C VAL A 35 1.39 5.77 -0.49
N GLY A 36 1.33 7.08 -0.24
CA GLY A 36 0.21 7.71 0.44
C GLY A 36 -1.12 7.57 -0.32
N ARG A 37 -1.07 7.69 -1.65
CA ARG A 37 -2.22 7.49 -2.54
C ARG A 37 -2.71 6.04 -2.50
N LEU A 38 -1.79 5.08 -2.63
CA LEU A 38 -2.12 3.66 -2.55
C LEU A 38 -2.75 3.32 -1.20
N ALA A 39 -2.08 3.66 -0.09
CA ALA A 39 -2.57 3.41 1.26
C ALA A 39 -3.94 4.07 1.52
N GLY A 40 -4.15 5.28 1.00
CA GLY A 40 -5.42 5.99 1.10
C GLY A 40 -6.59 5.28 0.43
N GLU A 41 -6.34 4.49 -0.60
CA GLU A 41 -7.36 3.70 -1.31
C GLU A 41 -7.57 2.32 -0.66
N ILE A 42 -6.49 1.60 -0.32
CA ILE A 42 -6.60 0.20 0.11
C ILE A 42 -7.01 0.05 1.58
N LEU A 43 -6.59 0.95 2.48
CA LEU A 43 -6.91 0.82 3.90
C LEU A 43 -8.43 0.91 4.18
N PRO A 44 -9.19 1.85 3.59
CA PRO A 44 -10.66 1.87 3.72
C PRO A 44 -11.36 0.62 3.18
N ARG A 45 -10.73 -0.11 2.24
CA ARG A 45 -11.24 -1.34 1.64
C ARG A 45 -10.96 -2.59 2.48
N GLY A 46 -10.25 -2.45 3.59
CA GLY A 46 -9.99 -3.54 4.54
C GLY A 46 -8.63 -4.21 4.39
N TRP A 47 -7.72 -3.64 3.60
CA TRP A 47 -6.32 -4.05 3.62
C TRP A 47 -5.66 -3.66 4.94
N VAL A 48 -4.75 -4.49 5.41
CA VAL A 48 -4.06 -4.33 6.69
C VAL A 48 -2.57 -4.18 6.45
N PHE A 49 -1.97 -3.16 7.07
CA PHE A 49 -0.52 -2.97 7.05
C PHE A 49 0.16 -4.06 7.89
N ASP A 50 1.11 -4.75 7.30
CA ASP A 50 1.87 -5.82 7.94
C ASP A 50 3.10 -5.25 8.65
N SER A 51 2.95 -4.85 9.92
CA SER A 51 4.05 -4.23 10.68
C SER A 51 5.19 -5.19 11.02
N ASP A 52 4.93 -6.50 10.97
CA ASP A 52 5.91 -7.51 11.36
C ASP A 52 6.87 -7.79 10.20
N TYR A 53 6.38 -7.71 8.96
CA TYR A 53 7.18 -7.91 7.75
C TYR A 53 7.58 -6.60 7.05
N SER A 54 6.92 -5.48 7.30
CA SER A 54 7.32 -4.18 6.72
C SER A 54 8.50 -3.54 7.45
N ASN A 55 9.32 -2.77 6.72
CA ASN A 55 10.43 -1.99 7.27
C ASN A 55 10.69 -0.71 6.45
N ASP A 56 11.85 -0.08 6.66
CA ASP A 56 12.22 1.17 6.00
C ASP A 56 12.51 1.02 4.48
N GLU A 57 12.80 -0.19 4.01
CA GLU A 57 13.08 -0.49 2.60
C GLU A 57 11.84 -0.97 1.84
N TYR A 58 10.88 -1.57 2.54
CA TYR A 58 9.65 -2.04 1.92
C TYR A 58 8.44 -2.07 2.83
N LEU A 59 7.29 -1.82 2.20
CA LEU A 59 5.98 -1.79 2.85
C LEU A 59 5.12 -2.93 2.32
N ILE A 60 4.45 -3.63 3.22
CA ILE A 60 3.60 -4.77 2.89
C ILE A 60 2.20 -4.54 3.46
N TRP A 61 1.20 -4.80 2.63
CA TRP A 61 -0.19 -4.93 3.06
C TRP A 61 -0.73 -6.28 2.66
N TYR A 62 -1.62 -6.84 3.47
CA TYR A 62 -2.35 -8.05 3.15
C TYR A 62 -3.86 -7.78 3.19
N TYR A 63 -4.62 -8.61 2.48
CA TYR A 63 -6.08 -8.51 2.42
C TYR A 63 -6.73 -9.69 3.16
N PRO A 64 -7.03 -9.56 4.48
CA PRO A 64 -7.55 -10.66 5.29
C PRO A 64 -8.75 -11.43 4.69
N PRO A 65 -9.72 -10.78 4.02
CA PRO A 65 -10.86 -11.48 3.44
C PRO A 65 -10.51 -12.47 2.31
N SER A 66 -9.31 -12.40 1.72
CA SER A 66 -8.83 -13.37 0.74
C SER A 66 -8.31 -14.67 1.35
N GLY A 67 -8.03 -14.66 2.67
CA GLY A 67 -7.33 -15.76 3.33
C GLY A 67 -8.09 -17.08 3.28
N PHE A 68 -7.34 -18.18 3.27
CA PHE A 68 -7.89 -19.54 3.34
C PHE A 68 -7.17 -20.34 4.43
N GLU A 69 -7.86 -21.35 4.97
CA GLU A 69 -7.25 -22.28 5.91
C GLU A 69 -6.36 -23.27 5.15
N SER A 70 -5.14 -23.45 5.65
CA SER A 70 -4.24 -24.48 5.17
C SER A 70 -3.50 -25.19 6.31
N THR A 71 -2.83 -26.29 5.95
CA THR A 71 -1.93 -27.00 6.84
C THR A 71 -0.65 -26.19 7.08
N GLU A 72 0.00 -26.36 8.24
CA GLU A 72 1.24 -25.64 8.59
C GLU A 72 2.36 -25.77 7.55
N ASP A 73 2.36 -26.85 6.75
CA ASP A 73 3.37 -27.12 5.71
C ASP A 73 2.94 -26.72 4.29
N ASP A 74 1.86 -25.95 4.12
CA ASP A 74 1.46 -25.49 2.78
C ASP A 74 2.41 -24.40 2.28
N PRO A 75 3.14 -24.62 1.17
CA PRO A 75 4.10 -23.65 0.64
C PRO A 75 3.42 -22.46 -0.05
N ARG A 76 2.08 -22.45 -0.17
CA ARG A 76 1.34 -21.39 -0.86
C ARG A 76 1.08 -20.17 0.01
N GLU A 77 0.96 -19.03 -0.65
CA GLU A 77 0.58 -17.76 -0.03
C GLU A 77 -0.80 -17.83 0.59
N LEU A 78 -0.89 -17.66 1.91
CA LEU A 78 -2.14 -17.85 2.65
C LEU A 78 -3.11 -16.67 2.50
N VAL A 79 -2.65 -15.53 1.97
CA VAL A 79 -3.43 -14.31 1.79
C VAL A 79 -2.88 -13.50 0.62
N THR A 80 -3.73 -12.73 -0.05
CA THR A 80 -3.29 -11.78 -1.08
C THR A 80 -2.49 -10.64 -0.42
N ARG A 81 -1.33 -10.31 -1.00
CA ARG A 81 -0.39 -9.29 -0.51
C ARG A 81 -0.04 -8.27 -1.58
N ILE A 82 0.16 -7.03 -1.16
CA ILE A 82 0.82 -5.99 -1.93
C ILE A 82 2.16 -5.70 -1.27
N TRP A 83 3.23 -5.76 -2.04
CA TRP A 83 4.58 -5.42 -1.62
C TRP A 83 5.06 -4.19 -2.40
N VAL A 84 5.51 -3.17 -1.69
CA VAL A 84 6.06 -1.93 -2.26
C VAL A 84 7.50 -1.75 -1.77
N SER A 85 8.46 -2.08 -2.63
CA SER A 85 9.87 -1.68 -2.52
C SER A 85 10.21 -0.52 -3.47
N ASP A 86 9.50 -0.44 -4.59
CA ASP A 86 9.46 0.70 -5.51
C ASP A 86 8.02 1.26 -5.52
N PRO A 87 7.81 2.51 -5.04
CA PRO A 87 6.50 3.18 -5.05
C PRO A 87 5.86 3.32 -6.43
N GLU A 88 6.64 3.33 -7.52
CA GLU A 88 6.11 3.38 -8.88
C GLU A 88 5.67 2.00 -9.39
N GLN A 89 6.21 0.92 -8.78
CA GLN A 89 5.98 -0.46 -9.21
C GLN A 89 5.57 -1.39 -8.06
N PRO A 90 4.41 -1.16 -7.42
CA PRO A 90 3.87 -2.10 -6.45
C PRO A 90 3.71 -3.51 -7.05
N GLN A 91 4.15 -4.49 -6.27
CA GLN A 91 4.03 -5.91 -6.59
C GLN A 91 2.81 -6.51 -5.91
N LEU A 92 2.08 -7.37 -6.63
CA LEU A 92 0.93 -8.11 -6.14
C LEU A 92 1.24 -9.60 -6.13
N ILE A 93 0.97 -10.24 -5.00
CA ILE A 93 1.03 -11.69 -4.82
C ILE A 93 -0.37 -12.15 -4.44
N LEU A 94 -0.99 -12.99 -5.27
CA LEU A 94 -2.34 -13.49 -5.02
C LEU A 94 -2.32 -14.62 -3.98
N VAL A 95 -3.41 -14.75 -3.24
CA VAL A 95 -3.63 -15.91 -2.37
C VAL A 95 -3.53 -17.22 -3.17
N GLY A 96 -2.85 -18.21 -2.61
CA GLY A 96 -2.64 -19.52 -3.23
C GLY A 96 -1.46 -19.60 -4.19
N THR A 97 -0.73 -18.51 -4.42
CA THR A 97 0.51 -18.51 -5.22
C THR A 97 1.57 -19.41 -4.56
N GLU A 98 2.17 -20.32 -5.34
CA GLU A 98 3.28 -21.19 -4.92
C GLU A 98 4.63 -20.45 -4.98
N GLU A 99 5.71 -21.04 -4.47
CA GLU A 99 7.05 -20.42 -4.40
C GLU A 99 7.58 -19.92 -5.76
N ASP A 100 7.32 -20.67 -6.84
CA ASP A 100 7.69 -20.31 -8.22
C ASP A 100 6.54 -19.63 -8.99
N GLY A 101 5.51 -19.18 -8.28
CA GLY A 101 4.32 -18.58 -8.87
C GLY A 101 4.52 -17.16 -9.38
N GLU A 102 3.52 -16.66 -10.11
CA GLU A 102 3.58 -15.33 -10.72
C GLU A 102 3.50 -14.21 -9.68
N ILE A 103 4.43 -13.25 -9.75
CA ILE A 103 4.40 -11.99 -9.01
C ILE A 103 4.13 -10.87 -10.02
N TYR A 104 2.98 -10.21 -9.88
CA TYR A 104 2.56 -9.17 -10.81
C TYR A 104 3.18 -7.83 -10.41
N SER A 105 3.87 -7.17 -11.33
CA SER A 105 4.31 -5.77 -11.15
C SER A 105 3.34 -4.83 -11.85
N PHE A 106 2.83 -3.83 -11.14
CA PHE A 106 1.88 -2.85 -11.64
C PHE A 106 2.40 -1.44 -11.46
N THR A 107 1.93 -0.49 -12.28
CA THR A 107 1.91 0.90 -11.81
C THR A 107 0.83 1.10 -10.74
N VAL A 108 0.95 2.13 -9.91
CA VAL A 108 -0.08 2.45 -8.90
C VAL A 108 -1.46 2.61 -9.55
N GLU A 109 -1.57 3.27 -10.70
CA GLU A 109 -2.82 3.40 -11.46
C GLU A 109 -3.40 2.06 -11.90
N GLN A 110 -2.58 1.15 -12.42
CA GLN A 110 -3.04 -0.16 -12.86
C GLN A 110 -3.49 -1.02 -11.68
N LEU A 111 -2.77 -0.97 -10.55
CA LEU A 111 -3.16 -1.67 -9.34
C LEU A 111 -4.52 -1.17 -8.85
N MET A 112 -4.70 0.15 -8.73
CA MET A 112 -5.98 0.75 -8.30
C MET A 112 -7.13 0.39 -9.24
N ALA A 113 -6.89 0.35 -10.56
CA ALA A 113 -7.92 -0.01 -11.53
C ALA A 113 -8.38 -1.48 -11.42
N ASN A 114 -7.55 -2.37 -10.86
CA ASN A 114 -7.81 -3.79 -10.74
C ASN A 114 -8.20 -4.25 -9.34
N LEU A 115 -8.28 -3.34 -8.34
CA LEU A 115 -8.55 -3.70 -6.94
C LEU A 115 -9.80 -4.55 -6.77
N ASP A 116 -10.91 -4.23 -7.43
CA ASP A 116 -12.16 -4.98 -7.29
C ASP A 116 -12.01 -6.44 -7.74
N VAL A 117 -11.22 -6.69 -8.79
CA VAL A 117 -10.94 -8.04 -9.30
C VAL A 117 -10.02 -8.80 -8.35
N ILE A 118 -8.97 -8.12 -7.86
CA ILE A 118 -8.00 -8.66 -6.90
C ILE A 118 -8.71 -9.05 -5.59
N GLU A 119 -9.55 -8.17 -5.06
CA GLU A 119 -10.27 -8.33 -3.80
C GLU A 119 -11.35 -9.42 -3.87
N ALA A 120 -11.85 -9.73 -5.08
CA ALA A 120 -12.83 -10.80 -5.31
C ALA A 120 -12.19 -12.19 -5.44
N TYR A 121 -10.91 -12.29 -5.83
CA TYR A 121 -10.24 -13.56 -6.10
C TYR A 121 -10.06 -14.42 -4.85
N ARG A 122 -10.30 -15.73 -4.96
CA ARG A 122 -10.13 -16.73 -3.90
C ARG A 122 -9.43 -17.97 -4.45
N VAL A 123 -8.73 -18.70 -3.58
CA VAL A 123 -8.06 -19.95 -3.96
C VAL A 123 -9.05 -20.93 -4.59
N GLY A 124 -8.66 -21.52 -5.72
CA GLY A 124 -9.48 -22.47 -6.48
C GLY A 124 -10.34 -21.81 -7.58
N GLU A 125 -10.47 -20.49 -7.58
CA GLU A 125 -11.01 -19.75 -8.72
C GLU A 125 -9.97 -19.66 -9.85
N PRO A 126 -10.39 -19.42 -11.11
CA PRO A 126 -9.46 -19.08 -12.18
C PRO A 126 -8.67 -17.82 -11.85
N VAL A 127 -7.35 -17.85 -12.07
CA VAL A 127 -6.48 -16.69 -11.87
C VAL A 127 -6.94 -15.53 -12.77
N PRO A 128 -7.12 -14.31 -12.23
CA PRO A 128 -7.54 -13.15 -13.01
C PRO A 128 -6.53 -12.77 -14.10
N GLN A 129 -7.02 -12.11 -15.15
CA GLN A 129 -6.21 -11.46 -16.17
C GLN A 129 -6.26 -9.94 -15.96
N PHE A 130 -5.12 -9.29 -16.08
CA PHE A 130 -4.93 -7.85 -15.81
C PHE A 130 -4.47 -7.10 -17.06
#